data_AF-A0A2D6D7P9-F1
#
_entry.id   AF-A0A2D6D7P9-F1
#
_cell.length_a   1.000
_cell.length_b   1.000
_cell.length_c   1.000
_cell.angle_alpha   90.00
_cell.angle_beta   90.00
_cell.angle_gamma   90.00
#
_symmetry.space_group_name_H-M   'P 1'
#
loop_
_entity.id
_entity.type
_entity.pdbx_description
1 polymer ?
#
loop_
_entity_poly.entity_id
_entity_poly.type
_entity_poly.pdbx_seq_one_letter_code
_entity_poly.pdbx_strand_id
1 'polypeptide(L)'
;MINQILLNKLAVIYNVEVNDNELNEETDNLIEEIGGQQAFNNQLQNLYNWTVDDFQQEILKPLLLKNKLSLAIILDDSLNIEARKKAEEILTKLKDEGGSFIELAKEFSEDVTSIQGGDLGYFSKGQMVEEFEKVAFSLEPGEISDIVKTQFGYHIIKVEEKLTGENNEVTQVRARHILVRGMDLDAYLEDLKQKQFILRFVKI
;
A
#
# COMPACT_ATOMS: atom_id res chain seq x y z
N MET A 1 -21.18 -11.24 -3.02
CA MET A 1 -22.33 -10.31 -3.03
C MET A 1 -22.19 -9.19 -1.97
N ILE A 2 -22.04 -9.48 -0.67
CA ILE A 2 -21.89 -8.42 0.36
C ILE A 2 -20.63 -7.55 0.14
N ASN A 3 -19.48 -8.16 -0.14
CA ASN A 3 -18.24 -7.41 -0.39
C ASN A 3 -18.39 -6.47 -1.60
N GLN A 4 -19.02 -6.91 -2.68
CA GLN A 4 -19.26 -6.08 -3.86
C GLN A 4 -20.13 -4.86 -3.54
N ILE A 5 -21.18 -5.05 -2.75
CA ILE A 5 -22.05 -3.95 -2.31
C ILE A 5 -21.26 -2.94 -1.45
N LEU A 6 -20.42 -3.43 -0.54
CA LEU A 6 -19.59 -2.56 0.29
C LEU A 6 -18.52 -1.82 -0.52
N LEU A 7 -17.84 -2.51 -1.44
CA LEU A 7 -16.87 -1.90 -2.36
C LEU A 7 -17.53 -0.78 -3.17
N ASN A 8 -18.71 -1.01 -3.74
CA ASN A 8 -19.43 0.03 -4.49
C ASN A 8 -19.85 1.21 -3.59
N LYS A 9 -20.23 0.97 -2.34
CA LYS A 9 -20.53 2.06 -1.40
C LYS A 9 -19.30 2.87 -1.05
N LEU A 10 -18.17 2.19 -0.81
CA LEU A 10 -16.89 2.84 -0.54
C LEU A 10 -16.41 3.65 -1.75
N ALA A 11 -16.60 3.13 -2.96
CA ALA A 11 -16.32 3.84 -4.20
C ALA A 11 -17.00 5.21 -4.24
N VAL A 12 -18.29 5.26 -3.89
CA VAL A 12 -19.04 6.52 -3.79
C VAL A 12 -18.51 7.42 -2.67
N ILE A 13 -18.21 6.87 -1.49
CA ILE A 13 -17.73 7.65 -0.34
C ILE A 13 -16.38 8.31 -0.62
N TYR A 14 -15.44 7.56 -1.21
CA TYR A 14 -14.09 8.00 -1.53
C TYR A 14 -13.99 8.69 -2.90
N ASN A 15 -15.12 8.86 -3.61
CA ASN A 15 -15.16 9.39 -4.97
C ASN A 15 -14.19 8.68 -5.92
N VAL A 16 -14.15 7.35 -5.82
CA VAL A 16 -13.33 6.45 -6.64
C VAL A 16 -14.21 5.84 -7.71
N GLU A 17 -13.75 5.95 -8.96
CA GLU A 17 -14.39 5.32 -10.12
C GLU A 17 -13.35 4.60 -10.99
N VAL A 18 -13.87 3.68 -11.80
CA VAL A 18 -13.13 2.98 -12.86
C VAL A 18 -13.87 3.29 -14.14
N ASN A 19 -13.24 4.02 -15.05
CA ASN A 19 -13.84 4.41 -16.31
C ASN A 19 -13.55 3.39 -17.43
N ASP A 20 -14.28 3.51 -18.54
CA ASP A 20 -14.18 2.55 -19.65
C ASP A 20 -12.80 2.57 -20.33
N ASN A 21 -12.10 3.70 -20.34
CA ASN A 21 -10.75 3.77 -20.91
C ASN A 21 -9.77 2.94 -20.08
N GLU A 22 -9.83 3.03 -18.75
CA GLU A 22 -9.00 2.22 -17.85
C GLU A 22 -9.29 0.73 -18.01
N LEU A 23 -10.57 0.35 -18.17
CA LEU A 23 -10.94 -1.04 -18.41
C LEU A 23 -10.40 -1.54 -19.74
N ASN A 24 -10.52 -0.75 -20.80
CA ASN A 24 -10.07 -1.14 -22.13
C ASN A 24 -8.55 -1.25 -22.20
N GLU A 25 -7.81 -0.27 -21.68
CA GLU A 25 -6.34 -0.29 -21.65
C GLU A 25 -5.81 -1.51 -20.90
N GLU A 26 -6.34 -1.79 -19.71
CA GLU A 26 -5.92 -2.96 -18.94
C GLU A 26 -6.33 -4.28 -19.61
N THR A 27 -7.49 -4.30 -20.26
CA THR A 27 -7.93 -5.47 -21.04
C THR A 27 -7.01 -5.72 -22.24
N ASP A 28 -6.61 -4.67 -22.96
CA ASP A 28 -5.73 -4.76 -24.12
C ASP A 28 -4.35 -5.29 -23.71
N ASN A 29 -3.80 -4.79 -22.59
CA ASN A 29 -2.54 -5.30 -22.02
C ASN A 29 -2.63 -6.81 -21.72
N LEU A 30 -3.70 -7.24 -21.05
CA LEU A 30 -3.92 -8.66 -20.73
C LEU A 30 -4.11 -9.53 -21.99
N ILE A 31 -4.79 -8.99 -23.01
CA ILE A 31 -4.96 -9.67 -24.29
C ILE A 31 -3.61 -9.90 -24.95
N GLU A 32 -2.73 -8.90 -24.95
CA GLU A 32 -1.37 -9.03 -25.50
C GLU A 32 -0.56 -10.08 -24.73
N GLU A 33 -0.58 -10.06 -23.40
CA GLU A 33 0.13 -11.03 -22.55
C GLU A 33 -0.32 -12.48 -22.78
N ILE A 34 -1.62 -12.69 -23.03
CA ILE A 34 -2.22 -14.02 -23.22
C ILE A 34 -2.04 -14.54 -24.66
N GLY A 35 -1.47 -13.73 -25.56
CA GLY A 35 -1.18 -14.12 -26.94
C GLY A 35 -2.23 -13.68 -27.97
N GLY A 36 -2.97 -12.62 -27.67
CA GLY A 36 -3.89 -11.92 -28.58
C GLY A 36 -5.36 -12.26 -28.39
N GLN A 37 -6.22 -11.47 -29.05
CA GLN A 37 -7.67 -11.45 -28.85
C GLN A 37 -8.34 -12.83 -28.96
N GLN A 38 -7.91 -13.62 -29.95
CA GLN A 38 -8.49 -14.94 -30.18
C GLN A 38 -8.20 -15.91 -29.03
N ALA A 39 -6.96 -15.91 -28.52
CA ALA A 39 -6.57 -16.75 -27.40
C ALA A 39 -7.36 -16.36 -26.14
N PHE A 40 -7.44 -15.06 -25.86
CA PHE A 40 -8.18 -14.50 -24.74
C PHE A 40 -9.67 -14.87 -24.79
N ASN A 41 -10.34 -14.61 -25.92
CA ASN A 41 -11.76 -14.92 -26.10
C ASN A 41 -12.03 -16.43 -25.97
N ASN A 42 -11.17 -17.27 -26.55
CA ASN A 42 -11.30 -18.73 -26.44
C ASN A 42 -11.14 -19.19 -24.98
N GLN A 43 -10.22 -18.61 -24.21
CA GLN A 43 -10.05 -18.94 -22.81
C GLN A 43 -11.27 -18.55 -21.98
N LEU A 44 -11.76 -17.32 -22.11
CA LEU A 44 -12.96 -16.86 -21.39
C LEU A 44 -14.18 -17.72 -21.72
N GLN A 45 -14.38 -18.03 -23.01
CA GLN A 45 -15.50 -18.83 -23.46
C GLN A 45 -15.41 -20.28 -22.96
N ASN A 46 -14.24 -20.91 -23.03
CA ASN A 46 -14.07 -22.32 -22.66
C ASN A 46 -14.09 -22.56 -21.15
N LEU A 47 -13.56 -21.63 -20.36
CA LEU A 47 -13.45 -21.77 -18.91
C LEU A 47 -14.69 -21.27 -18.16
N TYR A 48 -15.27 -20.16 -18.63
CA TYR A 48 -16.32 -19.44 -17.89
C TYR A 48 -17.59 -19.22 -18.71
N ASN A 49 -17.58 -19.51 -20.02
CA ASN A 49 -18.65 -19.13 -20.96
C ASN A 49 -18.92 -17.62 -20.91
N TRP A 50 -17.84 -16.83 -20.84
CA TRP A 50 -17.87 -15.39 -20.70
C TRP A 50 -17.39 -14.67 -21.96
N THR A 51 -17.96 -13.50 -22.18
CA THR A 51 -17.46 -12.49 -23.12
C THR A 51 -16.40 -11.61 -22.46
N VAL A 52 -15.74 -10.77 -23.27
CA VAL A 52 -14.81 -9.75 -22.75
C VAL A 52 -15.54 -8.75 -21.83
N ASP A 53 -16.78 -8.37 -22.14
CA ASP A 53 -17.57 -7.47 -21.30
C ASP A 53 -17.89 -8.12 -19.94
N ASP A 54 -18.27 -9.40 -19.92
CA ASP A 54 -18.47 -10.13 -18.67
C ASP A 54 -17.18 -10.13 -17.82
N PHE A 55 -16.03 -10.38 -18.45
CA PHE A 55 -14.73 -10.31 -17.76
C PHE A 55 -14.45 -8.91 -17.21
N GLN A 56 -14.70 -7.86 -18.00
CA GLN A 56 -14.51 -6.47 -17.58
C GLN A 56 -15.39 -6.13 -16.38
N GLN A 57 -16.68 -6.50 -16.38
CA GLN A 57 -17.60 -6.14 -15.30
C GLN A 57 -17.46 -7.01 -14.05
N GLU A 58 -17.22 -8.31 -14.20
CA GLU A 58 -17.24 -9.27 -13.08
C GLU A 58 -15.86 -9.44 -12.42
N ILE A 59 -14.77 -9.18 -13.16
CA ILE A 59 -13.40 -9.36 -12.65
C ILE A 59 -12.64 -8.06 -12.64
N LEU A 60 -12.48 -7.43 -13.80
CA LEU A 60 -11.51 -6.34 -13.96
C LEU A 60 -11.94 -5.09 -13.18
N LYS A 61 -13.20 -4.68 -13.32
CA LYS A 61 -13.74 -3.50 -12.64
C LYS A 61 -13.71 -3.64 -11.12
N PRO A 62 -14.18 -4.75 -10.49
CA PRO A 62 -14.02 -4.95 -9.06
C PRO A 62 -12.56 -4.95 -8.60
N LEU A 63 -11.65 -5.52 -9.39
CA LEU A 63 -10.21 -5.55 -9.08
C LEU A 63 -9.61 -4.15 -9.08
N LEU A 64 -9.82 -3.38 -10.14
CA LEU A 64 -9.35 -1.99 -10.25
C LEU A 64 -9.93 -1.11 -9.14
N LEU A 65 -11.22 -1.31 -8.83
CA LEU A 65 -11.87 -0.61 -7.73
C LEU A 65 -11.24 -0.97 -6.38
N LYS A 66 -10.96 -2.26 -6.14
CA LYS A 66 -10.27 -2.72 -4.92
C LYS A 66 -8.90 -2.05 -4.79
N ASN A 67 -8.12 -2.01 -5.87
CA ASN A 67 -6.78 -1.41 -5.86
C ASN A 67 -6.85 0.09 -5.54
N LYS A 68 -7.73 0.84 -6.22
CA LYS A 68 -7.91 2.27 -5.97
C LYS A 68 -8.42 2.56 -4.55
N LEU A 69 -9.37 1.77 -4.06
CA LEU A 69 -9.90 1.92 -2.71
C LEU A 69 -8.87 1.57 -1.63
N SER A 70 -8.03 0.56 -1.86
CA SER A 70 -6.95 0.21 -0.94
C SER A 70 -6.04 1.42 -0.70
N LEU A 71 -5.62 2.09 -1.78
CA LEU A 71 -4.84 3.32 -1.69
C LEU A 71 -5.61 4.44 -0.97
N ALA A 72 -6.86 4.68 -1.34
CA ALA A 72 -7.68 5.74 -0.74
C ALA A 72 -7.86 5.57 0.77
N ILE A 73 -8.09 4.33 1.23
CA ILE A 73 -8.25 3.97 2.64
C ILE A 73 -6.95 4.15 3.40
N ILE A 74 -5.82 3.70 2.86
CA ILE A 74 -4.51 3.84 3.52
C ILE A 74 -4.12 5.33 3.63
N LEU A 75 -4.52 6.14 2.65
CA LEU A 75 -4.27 7.58 2.63
C LEU A 75 -5.28 8.40 3.45
N ASP A 76 -6.38 7.82 3.94
CA ASP A 76 -7.34 8.51 4.80
C ASP A 76 -6.77 8.71 6.22
N ASP A 77 -6.41 9.94 6.56
CA ASP A 77 -5.89 10.27 7.90
C ASP A 77 -6.89 9.98 9.02
N SER A 78 -8.20 10.15 8.77
CA SER A 78 -9.25 9.95 9.78
C SER A 78 -9.43 8.48 10.14
N LEU A 79 -9.20 7.59 9.18
CA LEU A 79 -9.25 6.14 9.39
C LEU A 79 -7.96 5.60 10.01
N ASN A 80 -6.84 6.30 9.82
CA ASN A 80 -5.50 5.86 10.18
C ASN A 80 -4.89 6.60 11.38
N ILE A 81 -5.72 7.25 12.21
CA ILE A 81 -5.27 8.05 13.36
C ILE A 81 -4.45 7.20 14.34
N GLU A 82 -4.86 5.97 14.62
CA GLU A 82 -4.17 5.11 15.59
C GLU A 82 -2.80 4.68 15.08
N ALA A 83 -2.70 4.28 13.81
CA ALA A 83 -1.43 3.95 13.17
C ALA A 83 -0.47 5.15 13.16
N ARG A 84 -1.00 6.35 12.84
CA ARG A 84 -0.23 7.59 12.88
C ARG A 84 0.27 7.88 14.30
N LYS A 85 -0.58 7.80 15.32
CA LYS A 85 -0.20 8.02 16.72
C LYS A 85 0.89 7.05 17.18
N LYS A 86 0.77 5.77 16.83
CA LYS A 86 1.79 4.77 17.13
C LYS A 86 3.13 5.13 16.47
N ALA A 87 3.13 5.60 15.22
CA ALA A 87 4.34 6.09 14.57
C ALA A 87 4.91 7.35 15.26
N GLU A 88 4.06 8.28 15.68
CA GLU A 88 4.46 9.48 16.45
C GLU A 88 5.13 9.10 17.78
N GLU A 89 4.55 8.14 18.52
CA GLU A 89 5.13 7.62 19.77
C GLU A 89 6.51 6.97 19.54
N ILE A 90 6.66 6.17 18.49
CA ILE A 90 7.95 5.54 18.15
C ILE A 90 8.99 6.62 17.79
N LEU A 91 8.60 7.64 17.03
CA LEU A 91 9.49 8.72 16.64
C LEU A 91 9.97 9.53 17.87
N THR A 92 9.07 9.82 18.81
CA THR A 92 9.43 10.46 20.10
C THR A 92 10.44 9.62 20.87
N LYS A 93 10.23 8.30 20.97
CA LYS A 93 11.20 7.39 21.63
C LYS A 93 12.58 7.42 20.95
N LEU A 94 12.63 7.55 19.64
CA LEU A 94 13.88 7.62 18.88
C LEU A 94 14.62 8.95 19.06
N LYS A 95 13.92 10.08 18.93
CA LYS A 95 14.54 11.41 18.90
C LYS A 95 14.77 11.99 20.30
N ASP A 96 13.83 11.78 21.22
CA ASP A 96 13.83 12.48 22.51
C ASP A 96 14.34 11.60 23.66
N GLU A 97 14.08 10.30 23.59
CA GLU A 97 14.44 9.34 24.65
C GLU A 97 15.73 8.56 24.36
N GLY A 98 16.32 8.73 23.17
CA GLY A 98 17.54 8.05 22.75
C GLY A 98 17.38 6.53 22.55
N GLY A 99 16.16 6.08 22.23
CA GLY A 99 15.86 4.67 21.99
C GLY A 99 16.67 4.06 20.86
N SER A 100 16.99 2.77 20.97
CA SER A 100 17.68 2.04 19.91
C SER A 100 16.74 1.78 18.73
N PHE A 101 17.11 2.28 17.55
CA PHE A 101 16.35 2.05 16.32
C PHE A 101 16.13 0.57 16.03
N ILE A 102 17.17 -0.26 16.23
CA ILE A 102 17.10 -1.70 15.97
C ILE A 102 16.08 -2.38 16.89
N GLU A 103 16.04 -2.01 18.17
CA GLU A 103 15.14 -2.63 19.13
C GLU A 103 13.70 -2.17 18.91
N LEU A 104 13.47 -0.88 18.67
CA LEU A 104 12.15 -0.37 18.33
C LEU A 104 11.63 -0.94 17.00
N ALA A 105 12.51 -1.15 16.02
CA ALA A 105 12.14 -1.81 14.76
C ALA A 105 11.71 -3.27 14.99
N LYS A 106 12.43 -4.02 15.82
CA LYS A 106 12.03 -5.40 16.18
C LYS A 106 10.72 -5.47 16.94
N GLU A 107 10.47 -4.49 17.82
CA GLU A 107 9.28 -4.46 18.68
C GLU A 107 8.04 -3.98 17.93
N PHE A 108 8.16 -2.93 17.11
CA PHE A 108 6.99 -2.21 16.60
C PHE A 108 6.81 -2.29 15.08
N SER A 109 7.85 -2.61 14.31
CA SER A 109 7.74 -2.63 12.85
C SER A 109 6.92 -3.83 12.38
N GLU A 110 5.99 -3.57 11.48
CA GLU A 110 5.10 -4.54 10.83
C GLU A 110 5.62 -4.97 9.44
N ASP A 111 6.88 -4.64 9.15
CA ASP A 111 7.62 -5.14 8.00
C ASP A 111 8.38 -6.44 8.32
N VAL A 112 8.61 -7.27 7.31
CA VAL A 112 9.35 -8.53 7.44
C VAL A 112 10.81 -8.33 7.86
N THR A 113 11.40 -7.16 7.61
CA THR A 113 12.75 -6.79 8.04
C THR A 113 12.85 -6.43 9.52
N SER A 114 11.72 -6.33 10.25
CA SER A 114 11.66 -6.09 11.70
C SER A 114 12.60 -7.00 12.48
N ILE A 115 12.66 -8.30 12.15
CA ILE A 115 13.56 -9.29 12.79
C ILE A 115 15.05 -8.93 12.66
N GLN A 116 15.42 -8.16 11.65
CA GLN A 116 16.77 -7.66 11.39
C GLN A 116 16.94 -6.19 11.80
N GLY A 117 16.04 -5.68 12.65
CA GLY A 117 16.05 -4.27 13.07
C GLY A 117 15.71 -3.32 11.93
N GLY A 118 14.88 -3.75 10.98
CA GLY A 118 14.41 -2.94 9.87
C GLY A 118 15.41 -2.75 8.72
N ASP A 119 16.49 -3.54 8.65
CA ASP A 119 17.54 -3.40 7.61
C ASP A 119 16.97 -3.69 6.20
N LEU A 120 17.06 -2.71 5.31
CA LEU A 120 16.65 -2.83 3.91
C LEU A 120 17.84 -3.12 2.99
N GLY A 121 19.07 -3.11 3.51
CA GLY A 121 20.28 -3.15 2.72
C GLY A 121 20.45 -1.92 1.84
N TYR A 122 21.26 -2.05 0.78
CA TYR A 122 21.51 -0.99 -0.20
C TYR A 122 20.44 -0.99 -1.28
N PHE A 123 19.94 0.20 -1.61
CA PHE A 123 19.06 0.40 -2.75
C PHE A 123 19.40 1.68 -3.53
N SER A 124 19.18 1.61 -4.83
CA SER A 124 19.26 2.69 -5.80
C SER A 124 17.90 3.36 -5.99
N LYS A 125 17.89 4.50 -6.68
CA LYS A 125 16.65 5.15 -7.11
C LYS A 125 15.80 4.25 -8.01
N GLY A 126 14.48 4.34 -7.87
CA GLY A 126 13.48 3.51 -8.55
C GLY A 126 13.23 2.15 -7.90
N GLN A 127 13.91 1.79 -6.81
CA GLN A 127 13.70 0.51 -6.13
C GLN A 127 12.72 0.59 -4.96
N MET A 128 12.40 1.80 -4.51
CA MET A 128 11.43 2.06 -3.43
C MET A 128 10.31 2.96 -3.95
N VAL A 129 9.19 3.03 -3.22
CA VAL A 129 8.12 3.99 -3.51
C VAL A 129 8.64 5.43 -3.37
N GLU A 130 8.14 6.33 -4.20
CA GLU A 130 8.69 7.68 -4.39
C GLU A 130 8.80 8.45 -3.08
N GLU A 131 7.78 8.38 -2.22
CA GLU A 131 7.72 9.12 -0.96
C GLU A 131 8.80 8.66 0.01
N PHE A 132 9.05 7.35 0.07
CA PHE A 132 10.10 6.76 0.90
C PHE A 132 11.48 7.11 0.34
N GLU A 133 11.68 6.90 -0.95
CA GLU A 133 12.95 7.13 -1.63
C GLU A 133 13.40 8.59 -1.51
N LYS A 134 12.51 9.52 -1.80
CA LYS A 134 12.81 10.96 -1.75
C LYS A 134 13.35 11.37 -0.38
N VAL A 135 12.76 10.85 0.69
CA VAL A 135 13.21 11.12 2.05
C VAL A 135 14.53 10.42 2.32
N ALA A 136 14.64 9.12 2.05
CA ALA A 136 15.86 8.35 2.30
C ALA A 136 17.10 8.94 1.60
N PHE A 137 17.00 9.35 0.34
CA PHE A 137 18.12 9.97 -0.36
C PHE A 137 18.46 11.38 0.13
N SER A 138 17.51 12.07 0.79
CA SER A 138 17.72 13.41 1.34
C SER A 138 18.40 13.43 2.72
N LEU A 139 18.25 12.36 3.52
CA LEU A 139 18.83 12.26 4.86
C LEU A 139 20.33 12.01 4.82
N GLU A 140 21.09 12.58 5.73
CA GLU A 140 22.51 12.25 5.90
C GLU A 140 22.71 10.95 6.72
N PRO A 141 23.86 10.26 6.55
CA PRO A 141 24.18 9.08 7.36
C PRO A 141 24.06 9.35 8.86
N GLY A 142 23.28 8.52 9.54
CA GLY A 142 22.96 8.61 10.96
C GLY A 142 21.65 9.35 11.27
N GLU A 143 21.09 10.11 10.33
CA GLU A 143 19.85 10.86 10.54
C GLU A 143 18.62 9.97 10.54
N ILE A 144 17.62 10.39 11.32
CA ILE A 144 16.30 9.77 11.42
C ILE A 144 15.27 10.75 10.83
N SER A 145 14.47 10.28 9.88
CA SER A 145 13.42 11.07 9.25
C SER A 145 12.31 11.48 10.21
N ASP A 146 11.46 12.39 9.76
CA ASP A 146 10.08 12.46 10.27
C ASP A 146 9.24 11.30 9.72
N ILE A 147 7.95 11.26 10.07
CA ILE A 147 7.04 10.22 9.58
C ILE A 147 6.80 10.40 8.07
N VAL A 148 7.06 9.35 7.32
CA VAL A 148 6.82 9.27 5.87
C VAL A 148 5.61 8.40 5.60
N LYS A 149 4.55 8.97 5.03
CA LYS A 149 3.35 8.22 4.64
C LYS A 149 3.54 7.65 3.23
N THR A 150 3.23 6.37 3.05
CA THR A 150 3.21 5.68 1.75
C THR A 150 1.96 4.82 1.62
N GLN A 151 1.80 4.16 0.48
CA GLN A 151 0.79 3.10 0.29
C GLN A 151 0.92 1.88 1.21
N PHE A 152 2.00 1.76 1.99
CA PHE A 152 2.17 0.67 2.97
C PHE A 152 1.83 1.10 4.41
N GLY A 153 1.71 2.40 4.67
CA GLY A 153 1.46 2.96 6.00
C GLY A 153 2.43 4.08 6.35
N TYR A 154 2.84 4.15 7.61
CA TYR A 154 3.71 5.17 8.15
C TYR A 154 5.11 4.61 8.41
N HIS A 155 6.10 5.26 7.83
CA HIS A 155 7.50 4.86 7.94
C HIS A 155 8.30 5.87 8.75
N ILE A 156 9.24 5.37 9.54
CA ILE A 156 10.35 6.14 10.09
C ILE A 156 11.61 5.56 9.51
N ILE A 157 12.47 6.39 8.92
CA ILE A 157 13.63 5.96 8.13
C ILE A 157 14.89 6.41 8.84
N LYS A 158 15.89 5.54 8.88
CA LYS A 158 17.25 5.90 9.29
C LYS A 158 18.23 5.51 8.20
N VAL A 159 19.00 6.47 7.69
CA VAL A 159 20.08 6.18 6.75
C VAL A 159 21.34 5.82 7.52
N GLU A 160 21.98 4.71 7.14
CA GLU A 160 23.22 4.26 7.75
C GLU A 160 24.42 4.68 6.92
N GLU A 161 24.33 4.51 5.59
CA GLU A 161 25.44 4.72 4.67
C GLU A 161 24.92 5.24 3.31
N LYS A 162 25.76 6.01 2.62
CA LYS A 162 25.54 6.44 1.23
C LYS A 162 26.74 6.02 0.39
N LEU A 163 26.49 5.49 -0.80
CA LEU A 163 27.52 5.27 -1.81
C LEU A 163 27.42 6.36 -2.88
N THR A 164 28.57 6.91 -3.26
CA THR A 164 28.68 7.95 -4.27
C THR A 164 29.43 7.45 -5.49
N GLY A 165 28.94 7.83 -6.68
CA GLY A 165 29.61 7.59 -7.95
C GLY A 165 30.78 8.55 -8.20
N GLU A 166 31.40 8.44 -9.38
CA GLU A 166 32.59 9.21 -9.78
C GLU A 166 32.34 10.74 -9.77
N ASN A 167 31.10 11.18 -9.94
CA ASN A 167 30.70 12.60 -9.94
C ASN A 167 30.20 13.10 -8.58
N ASN A 168 30.49 12.41 -7.48
CA ASN A 168 29.94 12.66 -6.12
C ASN A 168 28.40 12.59 -6.04
N GLU A 169 27.74 12.00 -7.03
CA GLU A 169 26.31 11.74 -6.96
C GLU A 169 26.04 10.52 -6.07
N VAL A 170 25.03 10.60 -5.20
CA VAL A 170 24.61 9.45 -4.38
C VAL A 170 23.92 8.45 -5.30
N THR A 171 24.54 7.30 -5.49
CA THR A 171 24.03 6.21 -6.34
C THR A 171 23.17 5.23 -5.55
N GLN A 172 23.55 4.97 -4.29
CA GLN A 172 22.85 4.04 -3.40
C GLN A 172 22.79 4.54 -1.97
N VAL A 173 21.75 4.15 -1.26
CA VAL A 173 21.55 4.41 0.16
C VAL A 173 21.36 3.07 0.86
N ARG A 174 22.00 2.89 2.02
CA ARG A 174 21.66 1.84 2.97
C ARG A 174 20.82 2.43 4.08
N ALA A 175 19.63 1.87 4.30
CA ALA A 175 18.72 2.39 5.32
C ALA A 175 18.07 1.27 6.13
N ARG A 176 17.59 1.68 7.31
CA ARG A 176 16.63 0.93 8.11
C ARG A 176 15.29 1.65 8.12
N HIS A 177 14.21 0.91 8.33
CA HIS A 177 12.92 1.52 8.58
C HIS A 177 12.13 0.85 9.71
N ILE A 178 11.18 1.60 10.25
CA ILE A 178 10.09 1.08 11.06
C ILE A 178 8.81 1.37 10.29
N LEU A 179 8.04 0.32 9.96
CA LEU A 179 6.74 0.46 9.31
C LEU A 179 5.62 0.22 10.33
N VAL A 180 4.71 1.18 10.45
CA VAL A 180 3.42 0.99 11.12
C VAL A 180 2.35 0.95 10.04
N ARG A 181 1.65 -0.18 9.92
CA ARG A 181 0.65 -0.36 8.86
C ARG A 181 -0.60 0.47 9.14
N GLY A 182 -1.18 1.00 8.07
CA GLY A 182 -2.50 1.59 8.11
C GLY A 182 -3.61 0.54 8.10
N MET A 183 -4.84 1.02 8.15
CA MET A 183 -6.04 0.25 7.88
C MET A 183 -5.98 -0.33 6.47
N ASP A 184 -6.00 -1.66 6.40
CA ASP A 184 -6.15 -2.38 5.13
C ASP A 184 -7.61 -2.41 4.69
N LEU A 185 -7.86 -2.41 3.37
CA LEU A 185 -9.22 -2.43 2.82
C LEU A 185 -10.00 -3.68 3.24
N ASP A 186 -9.39 -4.87 3.25
CA ASP A 186 -10.11 -6.08 3.65
C ASP A 186 -10.46 -6.04 5.14
N ALA A 187 -9.56 -5.54 5.98
CA ALA A 187 -9.84 -5.30 7.41
C ALA A 187 -10.99 -4.29 7.60
N TYR A 188 -10.99 -3.20 6.83
CA TYR A 188 -12.04 -2.18 6.88
C TYR A 188 -13.39 -2.73 6.41
N LEU A 189 -13.40 -3.54 5.35
CA LEU A 189 -14.61 -4.20 4.87
C LEU A 189 -15.19 -5.15 5.93
N GLU A 190 -14.35 -5.89 6.66
CA GLU A 190 -14.82 -6.73 7.77
C GLU A 190 -15.41 -5.93 8.92
N ASP A 191 -14.77 -4.83 9.33
CA ASP A 191 -15.32 -3.91 10.34
C ASP A 191 -16.69 -3.36 9.93
N LEU A 192 -16.84 -2.93 8.67
CA LEU A 192 -18.12 -2.47 8.12
C LEU A 192 -19.20 -3.56 8.12
N LYS A 193 -18.84 -4.81 7.79
CA LYS A 193 -19.77 -5.94 7.86
C LYS A 193 -20.26 -6.18 9.28
N GLN A 194 -19.35 -6.16 10.25
CA GLN A 194 -19.70 -6.37 11.66
C GLN A 194 -20.61 -5.25 12.18
N LYS A 195 -20.29 -3.99 11.87
CA LYS A 195 -21.14 -2.84 12.21
C LYS A 195 -22.53 -2.95 11.57
N GLN A 196 -22.62 -3.33 10.30
CA GLN A 196 -23.90 -3.52 9.62
C GLN A 196 -24.69 -4.70 10.21
N PHE A 197 -24.02 -5.78 10.59
CA PHE A 197 -24.64 -6.90 11.29
C PHE A 197 -25.22 -6.43 12.62
N ILE A 198 -24.43 -5.78 13.48
CA ILE A 198 -24.89 -5.27 14.78
C ILE A 198 -26.12 -4.36 14.60
N LEU A 199 -26.10 -3.41 13.66
CA LEU A 199 -27.25 -2.53 13.38
C LEU A 199 -28.51 -3.29 12.95
N ARG A 200 -28.39 -4.47 12.34
CA ARG A 200 -29.53 -5.30 11.95
C ARG A 200 -30.16 -6.01 13.16
N PHE A 201 -29.38 -6.33 14.20
CA PHE A 201 -29.83 -7.07 15.38
C PHE A 201 -30.12 -6.18 16.60
N VAL A 202 -29.64 -4.93 16.62
CA VAL A 202 -29.86 -3.95 17.71
C VAL A 202 -30.97 -2.94 17.39
N LYS A 203 -31.78 -3.16 16.34
CA LYS A 203 -33.03 -2.41 16.16
C LYS A 203 -34.02 -2.76 17.29
N ILE A 204 -33.95 -1.99 18.37
CA ILE A 204 -35.04 -1.72 19.33
C ILE A 204 -35.86 -0.56 18.77
#